data_AF-A0A932XTD7-F1
#
_entry.id   AF-A0A932XTD7-F1
#
_cell.length_a   1.000
_cell.length_b   1.000
_cell.length_c   1.000
_cell.angle_alpha   90.00
_cell.angle_beta   90.00
_cell.angle_gamma   90.00
#
_symmetry.space_group_name_H-M   'P 1'
#
loop_
_entity.id
_entity.type
_entity.pdbx_description
1 polymer ?
#
loop_
_entity_poly.entity_id
_entity_poly.type
_entity_poly.pdbx_seq_one_letter_code
_entity_poly.pdbx_strand_id
1 'polypeptide(L)'
;MERLMTAKQVSELIEVKPSTVYQWVHVGLIPYIKIGKCVRFKKDELFRWIDKNHRKERVSFKSVERVMAKRGSNPIQKEFF
;
A
#
# COMPACT_ATOMS: atom_id res chain seq x y z
N MET A 1 -16.30 -20.41 2.27
CA MET A 1 -15.91 -19.83 0.97
C MET A 1 -15.80 -18.32 1.17
N GLU A 2 -14.64 -17.71 0.94
CA GLU A 2 -14.42 -16.29 1.25
C GLU A 2 -15.04 -15.38 0.16
N ARG A 3 -15.61 -14.24 0.57
CA ARG A 3 -16.24 -13.28 -0.35
C ARG A 3 -15.17 -12.54 -1.16
N LEU A 4 -15.33 -12.51 -2.48
CA LEU A 4 -14.47 -11.72 -3.35
C LEU A 4 -14.80 -10.23 -3.30
N MET A 5 -13.77 -9.40 -3.36
CA MET A 5 -13.88 -7.94 -3.40
C MET A 5 -14.10 -7.43 -4.82
N THR A 6 -14.83 -6.32 -4.92
CA THR A 6 -15.00 -5.53 -6.14
C THR A 6 -13.87 -4.50 -6.30
N ALA A 7 -13.69 -3.97 -7.51
CA ALA A 7 -12.71 -2.89 -7.73
C ALA A 7 -12.98 -1.66 -6.85
N LYS A 8 -14.25 -1.34 -6.55
CA LYS A 8 -14.63 -0.25 -5.64
C LYS A 8 -14.15 -0.49 -4.21
N GLN A 9 -14.37 -1.71 -3.70
CA GLN A 9 -13.91 -2.06 -2.34
C GLN A 9 -12.38 -2.07 -2.24
N VAL A 10 -11.70 -2.52 -3.30
CA VAL A 10 -10.23 -2.45 -3.35
C VAL A 10 -9.76 -1.01 -3.37
N SER A 11 -10.40 -0.14 -4.16
CA SER A 11 -10.03 1.26 -4.24
C SER A 11 -10.26 2.02 -2.93
N GLU A 12 -11.32 1.69 -2.21
CA GLU A 12 -11.59 2.22 -0.86
C GLU A 12 -10.55 1.71 0.15
N LEU A 13 -10.18 0.43 0.09
CA LEU A 13 -9.22 -0.18 1.02
C LEU A 13 -7.82 0.45 0.96
N ILE A 14 -7.33 0.78 -0.24
CA ILE A 14 -5.97 1.30 -0.45
C ILE A 14 -5.96 2.79 -0.81
N GLU A 15 -7.10 3.46 -0.65
CA GLU A 15 -7.29 4.90 -0.85
C GLU A 15 -6.83 5.41 -2.22
N VAL A 16 -7.28 4.76 -3.30
CA VAL A 16 -7.03 5.19 -4.69
C VAL A 16 -8.34 5.37 -5.45
N LYS A 17 -8.29 5.98 -6.64
CA LYS A 17 -9.45 6.04 -7.53
C LYS A 17 -9.77 4.64 -8.09
N PRO A 18 -11.05 4.26 -8.28
CA PRO A 18 -11.41 3.00 -8.94
C PRO A 18 -10.78 2.84 -10.33
N SER A 19 -10.61 3.95 -11.07
CA SER A 19 -9.94 3.96 -12.38
C SER A 19 -8.48 3.48 -12.29
N THR A 20 -7.78 3.82 -11.21
CA THR A 20 -6.40 3.34 -10.96
C THR A 20 -6.38 1.83 -10.78
N VAL A 21 -7.34 1.26 -10.04
CA VAL A 21 -7.45 -0.19 -9.87
C VAL A 21 -7.70 -0.88 -11.22
N TYR A 22 -8.59 -0.34 -12.05
CA TYR A 22 -8.81 -0.88 -13.40
C TYR A 22 -7.58 -0.76 -14.29
N GLN A 23 -6.84 0.35 -14.22
CA GLN A 23 -5.58 0.51 -14.95
C GLN A 23 -4.56 -0.55 -14.52
N TRP A 24 -4.42 -0.80 -13.22
CA TRP A 24 -3.53 -1.85 -12.71
C TRP A 24 -3.94 -3.25 -13.16
N VAL A 25 -5.25 -3.53 -13.25
CA VAL A 25 -5.73 -4.79 -13.83
C VAL A 25 -5.36 -4.88 -15.30
N HIS A 26 -5.56 -3.79 -16.06
CA HIS A 26 -5.25 -3.74 -17.48
C HIS A 26 -3.77 -3.98 -17.77
N VAL A 27 -2.87 -3.39 -16.96
CA VAL A 27 -1.42 -3.58 -17.10
C VAL A 27 -0.88 -4.83 -16.37
N GLY A 28 -1.75 -5.62 -15.74
CA GLY A 28 -1.35 -6.84 -15.01
C GLY A 28 -0.55 -6.60 -13.72
N LEU A 29 -0.67 -5.42 -13.11
CA LEU A 29 0.09 -5.02 -11.93
C LEU A 29 -0.48 -5.60 -10.62
N ILE A 30 -1.80 -5.73 -10.52
CA ILE A 30 -2.52 -6.18 -9.31
C ILE A 30 -3.14 -7.57 -9.56
N PRO A 31 -3.09 -8.51 -8.59
CA PRO A 31 -3.70 -9.84 -8.77
C PRO A 31 -5.23 -9.72 -8.88
N TYR A 32 -5.84 -10.44 -9.81
CA TYR A 32 -7.28 -10.39 -10.04
C TYR A 32 -7.84 -11.70 -10.60
N ILE A 33 -9.15 -11.86 -10.47
CA ILE A 33 -9.94 -12.94 -11.06
C ILE A 33 -10.89 -12.32 -12.08
N LYS A 34 -10.84 -12.82 -13.31
CA LYS A 34 -11.76 -12.44 -14.39
C LYS A 34 -12.96 -13.38 -14.40
N ILE A 35 -14.17 -12.83 -14.27
CA ILE A 35 -15.43 -13.58 -14.36
C ILE A 35 -16.32 -12.88 -15.39
N GLY A 36 -16.23 -13.32 -16.64
CA GLY A 36 -16.86 -12.63 -17.78
C GLY A 36 -16.40 -11.17 -17.86
N LYS A 37 -17.34 -10.22 -17.82
CA LYS A 37 -17.02 -8.78 -17.83
C LYS A 37 -16.51 -8.28 -16.47
N CYS A 38 -16.83 -8.99 -15.38
CA CYS A 38 -16.49 -8.61 -14.02
C CYS A 38 -15.03 -8.92 -13.65
N VAL A 39 -14.44 -8.04 -12.84
CA VAL A 39 -13.15 -8.27 -12.18
C VAL A 39 -13.38 -8.36 -10.67
N ARG A 40 -12.73 -9.34 -10.04
CA ARG A 40 -12.83 -9.62 -8.61
C ARG A 40 -11.44 -9.83 -8.01
N PHE A 41 -11.34 -9.63 -6.71
CA PHE A 41 -10.08 -9.70 -5.98
C PHE A 41 -10.26 -10.58 -4.76
N LYS A 42 -9.33 -11.50 -4.52
CA LYS A 42 -9.25 -12.18 -3.23
C LYS A 42 -8.53 -11.28 -2.24
N LYS A 43 -9.07 -11.22 -1.02
CA LYS A 43 -8.56 -10.35 0.04
C LYS A 43 -7.11 -10.72 0.40
N ASP A 44 -6.84 -12.01 0.57
CA ASP A 44 -5.53 -12.53 0.94
C ASP A 44 -4.44 -12.30 -0.13
N GLU A 45 -4.76 -12.49 -1.42
CA GLU A 45 -3.84 -12.18 -2.52
C GLU A 45 -3.56 -10.68 -2.63
N LEU A 46 -4.56 -9.83 -2.38
CA LEU A 46 -4.40 -8.38 -2.37
C LEU A 46 -3.45 -7.92 -1.25
N PHE A 47 -3.60 -8.43 -0.04
CA PHE A 47 -2.68 -8.10 1.06
C PHE A 47 -1.26 -8.58 0.79
N ARG A 48 -1.08 -9.81 0.29
CA ARG A 48 0.25 -10.29 -0.13
C ARG A 48 0.87 -9.41 -1.21
N TRP A 49 0.05 -8.89 -2.13
CA TRP A 49 0.52 -7.93 -3.12
C TRP A 49 0.93 -6.59 -2.49
N ILE A 50 0.17 -6.05 -1.52
CA ILE A 50 0.55 -4.84 -0.77
C ILE A 50 1.89 -5.05 -0.07
N ASP A 51 2.05 -6.15 0.66
CA ASP A 51 3.28 -6.48 1.40
C ASP A 51 4.48 -6.59 0.47
N LYS A 52 4.31 -7.20 -0.72
CA LYS A 52 5.36 -7.30 -1.73
C LYS A 52 5.78 -5.93 -2.29
N ASN A 53 4.84 -4.98 -2.35
CA ASN A 53 5.10 -3.61 -2.81
C ASN A 53 5.57 -2.67 -1.70
N HIS A 54 5.53 -3.11 -0.43
CA HIS A 54 6.07 -2.36 0.69
C HIS A 54 7.59 -2.20 0.55
N ARG A 55 8.04 -0.96 0.33
CA ARG A 55 9.46 -0.64 0.25
C ARG A 55 10.01 -0.51 1.66
N LYS A 56 10.96 -1.37 2.02
CA LYS A 56 11.66 -1.29 3.30
C LYS A 56 12.29 0.09 3.50
N GLU A 57 12.34 0.51 4.76
CA GLU A 57 13.04 1.71 5.18
C GLU A 57 14.48 1.69 4.64
N ARG A 58 14.87 2.78 3.98
CA ARG A 58 16.21 2.93 3.40
C ARG A 58 17.26 3.35 4.43
N VAL A 59 16.81 3.77 5.62
CA VAL A 59 17.66 4.30 6.69
C VAL A 59 17.20 3.71 8.02
N SER A 60 18.16 3.34 8.88
CA SER A 60 17.84 2.93 10.25
C SER A 60 17.59 4.15 11.13
N PHE A 61 16.75 4.01 12.15
CA PHE A 61 16.53 5.04 13.18
C PHE A 61 17.85 5.54 13.78
N LYS A 62 18.78 4.64 14.12
CA LYS A 62 20.11 5.01 14.65
C LYS A 62 20.93 5.88 13.68
N SER A 63 20.79 5.65 12.38
CA SER A 63 21.43 6.49 11.36
C SER A 63 20.79 7.87 11.29
N VAL A 64 19.46 7.94 11.37
CA VAL A 64 18.71 9.21 11.40
C VAL A 64 19.04 10.01 12.67
N GLU A 65 19.03 9.38 13.84
CA GLU A 65 19.40 9.99 15.13
C GLU A 65 20.79 10.64 15.07
N ARG A 66 21.78 9.92 14.51
CA ARG A 66 23.14 10.45 14.38
C ARG A 66 23.21 11.67 13.46
N VAL A 67 22.43 11.68 12.37
CA VAL A 67 22.37 12.82 11.44
C VAL A 67 21.67 14.02 12.10
N MET A 68 20.56 13.79 12.79
CA MET A 68 19.80 14.83 13.48
C MET A 68 20.58 15.43 14.67
N ALA A 69 21.29 14.60 15.44
CA ALA A 69 22.16 15.07 16.53
C ALA A 69 23.32 15.94 16.03
N LYS A 70 23.87 15.65 14.84
CA LYS A 70 24.92 16.46 14.21
C LYS A 70 24.44 17.80 13.65
N ARG A 71 23.15 17.95 13.35
CA ARG A 71 22.61 19.16 12.70
C ARG A 71 22.32 20.32 13.65
N GLY A 72 22.44 20.14 14.97
CA GLY A 72 22.23 21.20 15.95
C GLY A 72 20.76 21.65 16.04
N SER A 73 20.10 21.30 17.14
CA SER A 73 18.89 21.94 17.71
C SER A 73 17.81 22.48 16.76
N ASN A 74 16.72 21.70 16.58
CA ASN A 74 15.40 22.13 17.07
C ASN A 74 14.44 20.92 17.17
N PRO A 75 14.16 20.39 18.38
CA PRO A 75 13.23 19.29 18.56
C PRO A 75 11.79 19.82 18.60
N ILE A 76 11.21 20.06 17.42
CA ILE A 76 9.74 20.04 17.31
C ILE A 76 9.38 18.60 16.98
N GLN A 77 8.84 17.90 17.99
CA GLN A 77 8.01 16.67 17.93
C GLN A 77 8.33 15.72 19.09
N LYS A 78 8.09 16.20 20.32
CA LYS A 78 7.43 15.37 21.33
C LYS A 78 5.95 15.65 21.18
N GLU A 79 5.28 14.93 20.29
CA GLU A 79 3.85 14.62 20.36
C GLU A 79 3.46 13.89 19.09
N PHE A 80 3.59 12.57 19.13
CA PHE A 80 2.65 11.68 18.48
C PHE A 80 2.38 10.59 19.51
N PHE A 81 1.25 10.79 20.22
CA PHE A 81 0.53 9.70 20.87
C PHE A 81 0.00 8.73 19.81
#